data_AF-A0A2I0DX26-F1
#
_entry.id   AF-A0A2I0DX26-F1
#
_cell.length_a   1.000
_cell.length_b   1.000
_cell.length_c   1.000
_cell.angle_alpha   90.00
_cell.angle_beta   90.00
_cell.angle_gamma   90.00
#
_symmetry.space_group_name_H-M   'P 1'
#
loop_
_entity.id
_entity.type
_entity.pdbx_description
1 polymer ?
#
loop_
_entity_poly.entity_id
_entity_poly.type
_entity_poly.pdbx_seq_one_letter_code
_entity_poly.pdbx_strand_id
1 'polypeptide(L)'
;MSDNNNSVKIGLALGSGAAKGWAHIGVLNGLAKMGVYPDKIAGCSIGAVVGAAYANDNLDELETWVRSFSSWDVLGLMDLSWRKGGLIGGEKVFDVLQKRMGDMQIEDLKKPFTAVATDLYSGQEIWFTEGDLRHAVRASCSMPGILPPVKVADRWLVDGAVVNPVPVSVSRAMGVDIVIAVDLHGLRRGRMQVLPVNMKSNKPTNQEVAEAEKHQELGFTDLLARGRDYITGLTDKFSPSNKTGGHINPNPGMLAVMSQSMEILEQRHKRARLMGDPPDICIVPDLGDIGTMEFHRAEEAIAAGEAAVEQVAHLIEAALAPYR
;
A
#
# COMPACT_ATOMS: atom_id res chain seq x y z
N MET A 1 0.74 -22.55 43.82
CA MET A 1 -0.39 -22.15 42.95
C MET A 1 0.07 -20.90 42.23
N SER A 2 0.63 -21.06 41.04
CA SER A 2 1.04 -19.95 40.16
C SER A 2 -0.05 -19.81 39.10
N ASP A 3 -0.69 -18.65 39.08
CA ASP A 3 -1.74 -18.30 38.11
C ASP A 3 -1.18 -18.41 36.69
N ASN A 4 -1.51 -19.51 36.02
CA ASN A 4 -1.09 -19.81 34.66
C ASN A 4 -2.18 -19.29 33.70
N ASN A 5 -2.43 -17.98 33.72
CA ASN A 5 -3.36 -17.33 32.81
C ASN A 5 -2.59 -16.75 31.61
N ASN A 6 -1.99 -17.63 30.80
CA ASN A 6 -1.28 -17.20 29.60
C ASN A 6 -2.32 -16.97 28.48
N SER A 7 -2.94 -15.79 28.48
CA SER A 7 -3.83 -15.37 27.38
C SER A 7 -3.04 -15.40 26.07
N VAL A 8 -3.61 -16.03 25.04
CA VAL A 8 -3.02 -16.10 23.69
C VAL A 8 -2.68 -14.70 23.18
N LYS A 9 -1.47 -14.52 22.68
CA LYS A 9 -1.02 -13.26 22.05
C LYS A 9 -1.28 -13.32 20.57
N ILE A 10 -2.09 -12.39 20.08
CA ILE A 10 -2.49 -12.28 18.68
C ILE A 10 -1.67 -11.18 18.01
N GLY A 11 -0.93 -11.55 16.97
CA GLY A 11 -0.28 -10.61 16.06
C GLY A 11 -1.14 -10.30 14.85
N LEU A 12 -1.15 -9.05 14.42
CA LEU A 12 -1.78 -8.61 13.18
C LEU A 12 -0.72 -8.10 12.19
N ALA A 13 -0.68 -8.69 11.00
CA ALA A 13 0.13 -8.24 9.89
C ALA A 13 -0.75 -7.53 8.85
N LEU A 14 -0.65 -6.20 8.79
CA LEU A 14 -1.42 -5.36 7.85
C LEU A 14 -0.62 -5.09 6.58
N GLY A 15 -1.08 -5.64 5.46
CA GLY A 15 -0.39 -5.54 4.18
C GLY A 15 -0.48 -4.16 3.49
N SER A 16 0.35 -3.97 2.47
CA SER A 16 0.27 -2.84 1.55
C SER A 16 -0.95 -2.94 0.62
N GLY A 17 -1.37 -1.82 0.04
CA GLY A 17 -2.51 -1.80 -0.90
C GLY A 17 -3.05 -0.44 -1.33
N ALA A 18 -2.33 0.67 -1.08
CA ALA A 18 -2.78 2.03 -1.41
C ALA A 18 -4.24 2.29 -0.97
N ALA A 19 -5.14 2.76 -1.85
CA ALA A 19 -6.54 3.04 -1.52
C ALA A 19 -7.32 1.83 -0.97
N LYS A 20 -6.94 0.60 -1.33
CA LYS A 20 -7.54 -0.63 -0.81
C LYS A 20 -7.28 -0.80 0.70
N GLY A 21 -6.30 -0.08 1.24
CA GLY A 21 -5.91 -0.11 2.64
C GLY A 21 -7.01 0.20 3.63
N TRP A 22 -8.06 0.93 3.23
CA TRP A 22 -9.20 1.20 4.10
C TRP A 22 -9.96 -0.06 4.52
N ALA A 23 -9.81 -1.17 3.78
CA ALA A 23 -10.35 -2.46 4.20
C ALA A 23 -9.75 -2.97 5.51
N HIS A 24 -8.53 -2.55 5.88
CA HIS A 24 -7.94 -2.90 7.18
C HIS A 24 -8.78 -2.39 8.36
N ILE A 25 -9.40 -1.22 8.23
CA ILE A 25 -10.31 -0.67 9.25
C ILE A 25 -11.50 -1.62 9.41
N GLY A 26 -12.10 -2.05 8.30
CA GLY A 26 -13.19 -3.02 8.33
C GLY A 26 -12.79 -4.38 8.91
N VAL A 27 -11.59 -4.85 8.62
CA VAL A 27 -11.08 -6.08 9.24
C VAL A 27 -10.95 -5.92 10.76
N LEU A 28 -10.39 -4.81 11.23
CA LEU A 28 -10.28 -4.53 12.67
C LEU A 28 -11.67 -4.42 13.34
N ASN A 29 -12.63 -3.77 12.70
CA ASN A 29 -14.01 -3.68 13.17
C ASN A 29 -14.67 -5.07 13.24
N GLY A 30 -14.49 -5.90 12.20
CA GLY A 30 -15.00 -7.26 12.16
C GLY A 30 -14.41 -8.14 13.26
N LEU A 31 -13.09 -8.07 13.49
CA LEU A 31 -12.41 -8.78 14.57
C LEU A 31 -12.94 -8.33 15.94
N ALA A 32 -13.11 -7.02 16.15
CA ALA A 32 -13.65 -6.47 17.39
C ALA A 32 -15.08 -6.96 17.67
N LYS A 33 -15.95 -7.07 16.64
CA LYS A 33 -17.30 -7.64 16.78
C LYS A 33 -17.29 -9.10 17.24
N MET A 34 -16.24 -9.85 16.91
CA MET A 34 -16.02 -11.22 17.39
C MET A 34 -15.36 -11.29 18.77
N GLY A 35 -15.03 -10.15 19.38
CA GLY A 35 -14.27 -10.07 20.63
C GLY A 35 -12.80 -10.42 20.47
N VAL A 36 -12.25 -10.33 19.25
CA VAL A 36 -10.84 -10.60 18.94
C VAL A 36 -10.11 -9.27 18.81
N TYR A 37 -9.11 -9.05 19.67
CA TYR A 37 -8.33 -7.81 19.71
C TYR A 37 -6.85 -8.14 19.57
N PRO A 38 -6.21 -7.83 18.43
CA PRO A 38 -4.79 -8.06 18.25
C PRO A 38 -3.92 -7.28 19.25
N ASP A 39 -2.95 -7.97 19.86
CA ASP A 39 -2.04 -7.43 20.86
C ASP A 39 -0.86 -6.68 20.25
N LYS A 40 -0.37 -7.15 19.09
CA LYS A 40 0.83 -6.62 18.43
C LYS A 40 0.60 -6.42 16.95
N ILE A 41 1.08 -5.31 16.40
CA ILE A 41 0.75 -4.90 15.04
C ILE A 41 2.02 -4.67 14.22
N ALA A 42 2.12 -5.33 13.08
CA ALA A 42 3.10 -5.03 12.06
C ALA A 42 2.38 -4.49 10.82
N GLY A 43 2.83 -3.35 10.29
CA GLY A 43 2.19 -2.68 9.16
C GLY A 43 3.17 -2.33 8.05
N CYS A 44 2.70 -2.44 6.80
CA CYS A 44 3.44 -2.02 5.61
C CYS A 44 2.63 -1.01 4.79
N SER A 45 3.23 0.12 4.42
CA SER A 45 2.59 1.18 3.63
C SER A 45 1.28 1.64 4.29
N ILE A 46 0.15 1.60 3.58
CA ILE A 46 -1.17 1.91 4.16
C ILE A 46 -1.52 1.04 5.38
N GLY A 47 -0.99 -0.18 5.47
CA GLY A 47 -1.10 -1.02 6.66
C GLY A 47 -0.36 -0.43 7.87
N ALA A 48 0.74 0.30 7.66
CA ALA A 48 1.41 1.03 8.73
C ALA A 48 0.57 2.22 9.21
N VAL A 49 -0.13 2.92 8.31
CA VAL A 49 -1.05 4.01 8.66
C VAL A 49 -2.20 3.50 9.55
N VAL A 50 -2.92 2.48 9.08
CA VAL A 50 -4.07 1.93 9.84
C VAL A 50 -3.59 1.25 11.11
N GLY A 51 -2.46 0.54 11.05
CA GLY A 51 -1.86 -0.14 12.20
C GLY A 51 -1.43 0.82 13.30
N ALA A 52 -0.82 1.95 12.94
CA ALA A 52 -0.46 3.01 13.88
C ALA A 52 -1.69 3.60 14.57
N ALA A 53 -2.76 3.89 13.80
CA ALA A 53 -4.00 4.39 14.37
C ALA A 53 -4.64 3.37 15.33
N TYR A 54 -4.68 2.09 14.97
CA TYR A 54 -5.19 1.03 15.85
C TYR A 54 -4.35 0.84 17.11
N ALA A 55 -3.02 0.90 16.98
CA ALA A 55 -2.10 0.76 18.10
C ALA A 55 -2.26 1.87 19.15
N ASN A 56 -2.82 3.03 18.76
CA ASN A 56 -3.08 4.15 19.66
C ASN A 56 -4.55 4.33 20.11
N ASP A 57 -5.46 3.47 19.65
CA ASP A 57 -6.92 3.62 19.78
C ASP A 57 -7.51 4.85 19.05
N ASN A 58 -6.93 5.24 17.91
CA ASN A 58 -7.46 6.30 17.03
C ASN A 58 -8.18 5.74 15.78
N LEU A 59 -8.56 4.45 15.78
CA LEU A 59 -9.16 3.82 14.60
C LEU A 59 -10.49 4.50 14.19
N ASP A 60 -11.37 4.80 15.14
CA ASP A 60 -12.68 5.44 14.88
C ASP A 60 -12.53 6.84 14.27
N GLU A 61 -11.52 7.58 14.73
CA GLU A 61 -11.21 8.91 14.21
C GLU A 61 -10.67 8.81 12.77
N LEU A 62 -9.79 7.85 12.52
CA LEU A 62 -9.28 7.55 11.18
C LEU A 62 -10.45 7.15 10.26
N GLU A 63 -11.35 6.27 10.71
CA GLU A 63 -12.52 5.84 9.98
C GLU A 63 -13.42 7.01 9.58
N THR A 64 -13.76 7.88 10.55
CA THR A 64 -14.57 9.07 10.31
C THR A 64 -13.93 9.97 9.25
N TRP A 65 -12.60 10.13 9.32
CA TRP A 65 -11.87 10.96 8.38
C TRP A 65 -11.83 10.35 6.97
N VAL A 66 -11.51 9.07 6.81
CA VAL A 66 -11.45 8.45 5.48
C VAL A 66 -12.82 8.38 4.81
N ARG A 67 -13.89 8.21 5.59
CA ARG A 67 -15.29 8.28 5.08
C ARG A 67 -15.68 9.69 4.64
N SER A 68 -15.02 10.73 5.13
CA SER A 68 -15.27 12.11 4.73
C SER A 68 -14.59 12.52 3.43
N PHE A 69 -13.76 11.65 2.83
CA PHE A 69 -13.05 11.96 1.60
C PHE A 69 -14.00 12.14 0.41
N SER A 70 -14.05 13.36 -0.10
CA SER A 70 -14.60 13.61 -1.43
C SER A 70 -13.57 13.28 -2.51
N SER A 71 -14.02 12.99 -3.74
CA SER A 71 -13.12 12.82 -4.89
C SER A 71 -12.22 14.06 -5.14
N TRP A 72 -12.64 15.24 -4.67
CA TRP A 72 -11.91 16.50 -4.77
C TRP A 72 -10.79 16.63 -3.73
N ASP A 73 -10.94 16.04 -2.54
CA ASP A 73 -9.88 16.04 -1.50
C ASP A 73 -8.71 15.17 -1.93
N VAL A 74 -9.00 14.03 -2.56
CA VAL A 74 -7.99 13.13 -3.15
C VAL A 74 -7.25 13.82 -4.30
N LEU A 75 -7.98 14.53 -5.16
CA LEU A 75 -7.38 15.33 -6.24
C LEU A 75 -6.51 16.46 -5.67
N GLY A 76 -6.96 17.15 -4.61
CA GLY A 76 -6.20 18.23 -3.96
C GLY A 76 -4.94 17.76 -3.23
N LEU A 77 -4.90 16.51 -2.75
CA LEU A 77 -3.70 15.86 -2.23
C LEU A 77 -2.72 15.52 -3.35
N MET A 78 -3.21 15.10 -4.51
CA MET A 78 -2.40 14.75 -5.69
C MET A 78 -1.91 15.97 -6.50
N ASP A 79 -2.73 17.03 -6.64
CA ASP A 79 -2.43 18.22 -7.45
C ASP A 79 -1.34 19.12 -6.83
N LEU A 80 -1.26 19.18 -5.50
CA LEU A 80 -0.19 19.92 -4.83
C LEU A 80 1.19 19.29 -5.04
N SER A 81 1.25 17.96 -5.18
CA SER A 81 2.45 17.20 -5.53
C SER A 81 2.99 17.54 -6.92
N TRP A 82 2.14 18.10 -7.78
CA TRP A 82 2.40 18.24 -9.21
C TRP A 82 2.82 19.66 -9.64
N ARG A 83 2.38 20.70 -8.93
CA ARG A 83 2.62 22.11 -9.30
C ARG A 83 4.02 22.63 -9.00
N LYS A 84 4.89 21.85 -8.34
CA LYS A 84 6.29 22.20 -8.11
C LYS A 84 7.14 20.99 -8.44
N GLY A 85 7.97 21.09 -9.48
CA GLY A 85 8.83 20.00 -9.99
C GLY A 85 9.81 19.45 -8.95
N GLY A 86 9.31 18.58 -8.08
CA GLY A 86 9.99 18.08 -6.90
C GLY A 86 9.65 18.89 -5.66
N LEU A 87 9.32 18.15 -4.58
CA LEU A 87 9.08 18.59 -3.21
C LEU A 87 7.68 19.18 -2.94
N ILE A 88 7.01 18.61 -1.94
CA ILE A 88 5.71 18.99 -1.35
C ILE A 88 4.50 18.26 -2.00
N GLY A 89 4.35 16.97 -1.70
CA GLY A 89 3.22 16.18 -2.20
C GLY A 89 2.82 14.93 -1.42
N GLY A 90 3.64 14.49 -0.46
CA GLY A 90 3.25 13.42 0.47
C GLY A 90 2.65 13.97 1.76
N GLU A 91 3.16 15.11 2.23
CA GLU A 91 3.00 15.55 3.62
C GLU A 91 1.56 15.71 4.07
N LYS A 92 0.59 16.16 3.26
CA LYS A 92 -0.77 16.43 3.77
C LYS A 92 -1.52 15.22 4.36
N VAL A 93 -1.36 14.02 3.80
CA VAL A 93 -1.97 12.79 4.38
C VAL A 93 -1.31 12.49 5.73
N PHE A 94 0.02 12.61 5.79
CA PHE A 94 0.80 12.39 7.02
C PHE A 94 0.67 13.54 8.02
N ASP A 95 0.39 14.77 7.57
CA ASP A 95 0.15 15.97 8.36
C ASP A 95 -1.25 15.93 8.99
N VAL A 96 -2.23 15.31 8.32
CA VAL A 96 -3.55 15.07 8.92
C VAL A 96 -3.45 13.96 9.98
N LEU A 97 -2.70 12.89 9.71
CA LEU A 97 -2.32 11.93 10.75
C LEU A 97 -1.62 12.65 11.91
N GLN A 98 -0.67 13.53 11.65
CA GLN A 98 0.05 14.29 12.67
C GLN A 98 -0.85 15.24 13.46
N LYS A 99 -1.73 15.99 12.80
CA LYS A 99 -2.64 16.94 13.48
C LYS A 99 -3.60 16.25 14.44
N ARG A 100 -3.90 14.97 14.20
CA ARG A 100 -4.81 14.16 15.00
C ARG A 100 -4.08 13.31 16.04
N MET A 101 -2.91 12.77 15.70
CA MET A 101 -2.12 11.88 16.56
C MET A 101 -1.04 12.59 17.39
N GLY A 102 -0.74 13.86 17.10
CA GLY A 102 0.29 14.64 17.77
C GLY A 102 1.72 14.26 17.37
N ASP A 103 2.68 14.76 18.13
CA ASP A 103 4.08 14.32 18.10
C ASP A 103 4.19 13.10 19.03
N MET A 104 4.25 11.91 18.44
CA MET A 104 4.18 10.65 19.17
C MET A 104 5.31 9.72 18.74
N GLN A 105 5.93 9.08 19.71
CA GLN A 105 6.95 8.06 19.47
C GLN A 105 6.29 6.68 19.37
N ILE A 106 6.91 5.76 18.62
CA ILE A 106 6.38 4.40 18.41
C ILE A 106 6.30 3.63 19.75
N GLU A 107 7.29 3.82 20.61
CA GLU A 107 7.38 3.20 21.93
C GLU A 107 6.31 3.68 22.91
N ASP A 108 5.72 4.86 22.67
CA ASP A 108 4.66 5.43 23.50
C ASP A 108 3.26 4.95 23.10
N LEU A 109 3.14 4.17 22.02
CA LEU A 109 1.88 3.58 21.57
C LEU A 109 1.33 2.59 22.61
N LYS A 110 0.00 2.56 22.73
CA LYS A 110 -0.69 1.68 23.69
C LYS A 110 -0.51 0.20 23.38
N LYS A 111 -0.25 -0.14 22.12
CA LYS A 111 0.05 -1.51 21.66
C LYS A 111 1.38 -1.51 20.91
N PRO A 112 2.22 -2.56 21.08
CA PRO A 112 3.44 -2.71 20.29
C PRO A 112 3.16 -2.65 18.79
N PHE A 113 3.89 -1.78 18.11
CA PHE A 113 3.75 -1.53 16.69
C PHE A 113 5.10 -1.63 15.96
N THR A 114 5.07 -2.08 14.71
CA THR A 114 6.24 -2.06 13.84
C THR A 114 5.84 -1.62 12.44
N ALA A 115 6.44 -0.53 11.95
CA ALA A 115 6.31 -0.13 10.55
C ALA A 115 7.47 -0.71 9.72
N VAL A 116 7.15 -1.29 8.57
CA VAL A 116 8.15 -1.89 7.66
C VAL A 116 8.47 -0.94 6.51
N ALA A 117 9.75 -0.69 6.28
CA ALA A 117 10.25 0.07 5.15
C ALA A 117 11.38 -0.71 4.45
N THR A 118 11.80 -0.23 3.29
CA THR A 118 12.89 -0.83 2.52
C THR A 118 14.03 0.17 2.35
N ASP A 119 15.26 -0.24 2.64
CA ASP A 119 16.45 0.51 2.24
C ASP A 119 16.66 0.38 0.73
N LEU A 120 16.62 1.51 0.03
CA LEU A 120 16.62 1.59 -1.43
C LEU A 120 17.89 1.00 -2.06
N TYR A 121 19.05 1.15 -1.42
CA TYR A 121 20.34 0.78 -2.01
C TYR A 121 20.73 -0.65 -1.67
N SER A 122 20.49 -1.08 -0.44
CA SER A 122 20.86 -2.42 0.01
C SER A 122 19.74 -3.45 -0.22
N GLY A 123 18.50 -3.01 -0.41
CA GLY A 123 17.33 -3.90 -0.40
C GLY A 123 17.03 -4.48 0.99
N GLN A 124 17.66 -3.95 2.04
CA GLN A 124 17.44 -4.40 3.41
C GLN A 124 16.04 -4.02 3.88
N GLU A 125 15.37 -4.97 4.52
CA GLU A 125 14.13 -4.73 5.24
C GLU A 125 14.43 -3.97 6.54
N ILE A 126 13.77 -2.82 6.74
CA ILE A 126 13.94 -1.94 7.89
C ILE A 126 12.68 -1.99 8.75
N TRP A 127 12.87 -2.21 10.05
CA TRP A 127 11.78 -2.27 11.02
C TRP A 127 11.87 -1.06 11.95
N PHE A 128 10.84 -0.24 11.95
CA PHE A 128 10.70 0.87 12.88
C PHE A 128 9.90 0.41 14.09
N THR A 129 10.56 0.26 15.23
CA THR A 129 9.97 -0.12 16.52
C THR A 129 10.05 0.98 17.57
N GLU A 130 10.82 2.03 17.30
CA GLU A 130 11.07 3.18 18.19
C GLU A 130 11.29 4.46 17.37
N GLY A 131 11.10 5.62 18.01
CA GLY A 131 11.27 6.95 17.43
C GLY A 131 10.00 7.54 16.81
N ASP A 132 10.16 8.63 16.05
CA ASP A 132 9.04 9.42 15.51
C ASP A 132 8.13 8.58 14.61
N LEU A 133 6.88 8.40 15.06
CA LEU A 133 5.89 7.55 14.40
C LEU A 133 5.56 8.04 12.99
N ARG A 134 5.38 9.36 12.84
CA ARG A 134 5.04 9.97 11.55
C ARG A 134 6.13 9.70 10.53
N HIS A 135 7.39 9.82 10.92
CA HIS A 135 8.56 9.61 10.09
C HIS A 135 8.66 8.15 9.66
N ALA A 136 8.45 7.20 10.58
CA ALA A 136 8.43 5.77 10.28
C ALA A 136 7.30 5.39 9.30
N VAL A 137 6.07 5.86 9.54
CA VAL A 137 4.92 5.62 8.65
C VAL A 137 5.14 6.28 7.29
N ARG A 138 5.66 7.51 7.25
CA ARG A 138 6.00 8.24 6.02
C ARG A 138 7.07 7.51 5.20
N ALA A 139 8.07 6.93 5.84
CA ALA A 139 9.08 6.10 5.18
C ALA A 139 8.43 4.81 4.62
N SER A 140 7.61 4.13 5.42
CA SER A 140 6.87 2.92 5.03
C SER A 140 5.92 3.12 3.85
N CYS A 141 5.37 4.33 3.66
CA CYS A 141 4.49 4.68 2.54
C CYS A 141 5.20 5.32 1.33
N SER A 142 6.53 5.37 1.29
CA SER A 142 7.29 6.05 0.22
C SER A 142 7.36 5.23 -1.07
N MET A 143 6.21 5.08 -1.75
CA MET A 143 6.06 4.24 -2.94
C MET A 143 6.87 4.78 -4.12
N PRO A 144 7.82 4.00 -4.67
CA PRO A 144 8.64 4.40 -5.81
C PRO A 144 7.80 4.86 -7.02
N GLY A 145 8.16 6.00 -7.60
CA GLY A 145 7.45 6.59 -8.74
C GLY A 145 6.20 7.41 -8.38
N ILE A 146 5.75 7.39 -7.12
CA ILE A 146 4.58 8.16 -6.65
C ILE A 146 4.99 9.12 -5.53
N LEU A 147 5.72 8.65 -4.52
CA LEU A 147 6.23 9.46 -3.42
C LEU A 147 7.76 9.42 -3.37
N PRO A 148 8.42 10.54 -3.05
CA PRO A 148 9.87 10.57 -2.95
C PRO A 148 10.34 9.74 -1.75
N PRO A 149 11.53 9.11 -1.85
CA PRO A 149 12.13 8.36 -0.76
C PRO A 149 12.43 9.27 0.42
N VAL A 150 12.44 8.70 1.62
CA VAL A 150 12.69 9.41 2.88
C VAL A 150 14.11 9.11 3.35
N LYS A 151 14.86 10.17 3.69
CA LYS A 151 16.21 10.00 4.23
C LYS A 151 16.15 9.83 5.75
N VAL A 152 16.64 8.70 6.24
CA VAL A 152 16.74 8.39 7.68
C VAL A 152 18.19 8.07 8.00
N ALA A 153 18.84 8.96 8.75
CA ALA A 153 20.29 8.95 8.93
C ALA A 153 21.01 8.87 7.56
N ASP A 154 21.82 7.84 7.33
CA ASP A 154 22.56 7.62 6.08
C ASP A 154 21.82 6.75 5.05
N ARG A 155 20.57 6.36 5.36
CA ARG A 155 19.77 5.48 4.50
C ARG A 155 18.71 6.25 3.75
N TRP A 156 18.43 5.80 2.53
CA TRP A 156 17.29 6.24 1.75
C TRP A 156 16.25 5.14 1.75
N LEU A 157 15.08 5.45 2.29
CA LEU A 157 14.02 4.48 2.50
C LEU A 157 12.89 4.69 1.50
N VAL A 158 12.38 3.57 1.01
CA VAL A 158 11.17 3.46 0.19
C VAL A 158 10.16 2.55 0.86
N ASP A 159 9.00 2.42 0.24
CA ASP A 159 7.90 1.59 0.73
C ASP A 159 8.35 0.17 1.13
N GLY A 160 7.79 -0.34 2.23
CA GLY A 160 8.06 -1.71 2.69
C GLY A 160 7.58 -2.78 1.70
N ALA A 161 6.64 -2.47 0.82
CA ALA A 161 6.06 -3.40 -0.15
C ALA A 161 7.11 -3.94 -1.13
N VAL A 162 8.22 -3.23 -1.33
CA VAL A 162 9.32 -3.73 -2.16
C VAL A 162 9.89 -5.05 -1.63
N VAL A 163 9.92 -5.24 -0.30
CA VAL A 163 10.55 -6.41 0.35
C VAL A 163 9.62 -7.23 1.22
N ASN A 164 8.62 -6.64 1.85
CA ASN A 164 7.67 -7.36 2.69
C ASN A 164 6.26 -6.75 2.63
N PRO A 165 5.53 -6.97 1.52
CA PRO A 165 4.17 -6.46 1.33
C PRO A 165 3.16 -6.81 2.42
N VAL A 166 3.31 -7.98 3.07
CA VAL A 166 2.45 -8.44 4.16
C VAL A 166 3.36 -8.96 5.27
N PRO A 167 3.57 -8.18 6.35
CA PRO A 167 4.69 -8.39 7.27
C PRO A 167 4.44 -9.50 8.31
N VAL A 168 4.11 -10.71 7.85
CA VAL A 168 3.83 -11.90 8.68
C VAL A 168 5.04 -12.28 9.53
N SER A 169 6.23 -12.34 8.91
CA SER A 169 7.48 -12.67 9.59
C SER A 169 7.81 -11.68 10.70
N VAL A 170 7.52 -10.38 10.48
CA VAL A 170 7.71 -9.32 11.47
C VAL A 170 6.74 -9.51 12.63
N SER A 171 5.45 -9.70 12.34
CA SER A 171 4.43 -9.96 13.37
C SER A 171 4.79 -11.18 14.23
N ARG A 172 5.28 -12.27 13.61
CA ARG A 172 5.77 -13.45 14.31
C ARG A 172 6.99 -13.15 15.19
N ALA A 173 7.95 -12.37 14.67
CA ALA A 173 9.14 -11.95 15.41
C ALA A 173 8.82 -11.08 16.63
N MET A 174 7.65 -10.42 16.66
CA MET A 174 7.17 -9.72 17.86
C MET A 174 6.79 -10.67 19.01
N GLY A 175 6.88 -12.00 18.85
CA GLY A 175 6.64 -12.97 19.92
C GLY A 175 5.15 -13.10 20.26
N VAL A 176 4.37 -13.42 19.24
CA VAL A 176 2.93 -13.72 19.30
C VAL A 176 2.72 -15.22 19.08
N ASP A 177 1.60 -15.74 19.56
CA ASP A 177 1.24 -17.15 19.44
C ASP A 177 0.51 -17.44 18.12
N ILE A 178 -0.30 -16.48 17.64
CA ILE A 178 -1.07 -16.57 16.40
C ILE A 178 -0.84 -15.30 15.58
N VAL A 179 -0.62 -15.44 14.28
CA VAL A 179 -0.55 -14.33 13.34
C VAL A 179 -1.77 -14.33 12.41
N ILE A 180 -2.54 -13.25 12.49
CA ILE A 180 -3.59 -12.91 11.53
C ILE A 180 -2.98 -11.94 10.51
N ALA A 181 -3.02 -12.29 9.24
CA ALA A 181 -2.54 -11.43 8.15
C ALA A 181 -3.68 -10.91 7.30
N VAL A 182 -3.58 -9.66 6.86
CA VAL A 182 -4.55 -9.03 5.95
C VAL A 182 -3.88 -8.75 4.61
N ASP A 183 -4.30 -9.47 3.57
CA ASP A 183 -3.79 -9.33 2.21
C ASP A 183 -4.82 -8.66 1.30
N LEU A 184 -4.54 -7.43 0.89
CA LEU A 184 -5.41 -6.59 0.07
C LEU A 184 -5.35 -6.90 -1.44
N HIS A 185 -4.45 -7.80 -1.84
CA HIS A 185 -4.17 -8.10 -3.25
C HIS A 185 -4.53 -9.56 -3.62
N GLY A 186 -5.39 -10.23 -2.87
CA GLY A 186 -5.72 -11.64 -3.11
C GLY A 186 -6.80 -11.88 -4.20
N LEU A 187 -7.70 -10.92 -4.44
CA LEU A 187 -8.79 -11.03 -5.42
C LEU A 187 -8.73 -9.89 -6.45
N ARG A 188 -7.98 -10.08 -7.55
CA ARG A 188 -8.22 -9.28 -8.76
C ARG A 188 -9.29 -9.99 -9.60
N ARG A 189 -10.46 -9.36 -9.77
CA ARG A 189 -11.50 -9.75 -10.74
C ARG A 189 -11.00 -9.49 -12.15
N GLY A 190 -10.15 -10.39 -12.59
CA GLY A 190 -9.37 -10.28 -13.81
C GLY A 190 -8.20 -11.20 -13.57
N ARG A 191 -8.39 -12.49 -13.89
CA ARG A 191 -7.36 -13.52 -13.81
C ARG A 191 -6.04 -12.88 -14.24
N MET A 192 -5.14 -12.64 -13.29
CA MET A 192 -3.75 -12.45 -13.65
C MET A 192 -3.42 -13.76 -14.35
N GLN A 193 -3.32 -13.72 -15.69
CA GLN A 193 -3.18 -14.93 -16.48
C GLN A 193 -1.80 -15.48 -16.16
N VAL A 194 -1.76 -16.40 -15.20
CA VAL A 194 -0.51 -17.01 -14.71
C VAL A 194 0.06 -17.94 -15.77
N LEU A 195 -0.79 -18.43 -16.68
CA LEU A 195 -0.38 -19.32 -17.73
C LEU A 195 0.42 -18.57 -18.80
N PRO A 196 1.65 -19.01 -19.10
CA PRO A 196 2.42 -18.44 -20.18
C PRO A 196 1.67 -18.66 -21.49
N VAL A 197 1.68 -17.64 -22.35
CA VAL A 197 1.13 -17.72 -23.71
C VAL A 197 2.30 -17.72 -24.69
N ASN A 198 2.31 -18.69 -25.59
CA ASN A 198 3.24 -18.68 -26.72
C ASN A 198 2.79 -17.61 -27.71
N MET A 199 3.62 -16.58 -27.93
CA MET A 199 3.39 -15.56 -28.95
C MET A 199 4.45 -15.67 -30.04
N LYS A 200 4.03 -15.50 -31.31
CA LYS A 200 4.95 -15.37 -32.43
C LYS A 200 5.45 -13.92 -32.51
N SER A 201 6.76 -13.74 -32.54
CA SER A 201 7.35 -12.46 -32.88
C SER A 201 7.21 -12.22 -34.38
N ASN A 202 6.65 -11.07 -34.76
CA ASN A 202 6.53 -10.64 -36.14
C ASN A 202 7.46 -9.45 -36.38
N LYS A 203 7.91 -9.26 -37.63
CA LYS A 203 8.57 -8.02 -38.02
C LYS A 203 7.57 -6.86 -37.87
N PRO A 204 8.03 -5.67 -37.42
CA PRO A 204 7.15 -4.51 -37.37
C PRO A 204 6.61 -4.22 -38.76
N THR A 205 5.32 -3.93 -38.82
CA THR A 205 4.64 -3.52 -40.04
C THR A 205 5.12 -2.14 -40.48
N ASN A 206 5.00 -1.82 -41.78
CA ASN A 206 5.40 -0.50 -42.30
C ASN A 206 4.66 0.66 -41.61
N GLN A 207 3.46 0.41 -41.07
CA GLN A 207 2.72 1.39 -40.27
C GLN A 207 3.36 1.60 -38.89
N GLU A 208 3.74 0.54 -38.19
CA GLU A 208 4.45 0.63 -36.90
C GLU A 208 5.82 1.30 -37.04
N VAL A 209 6.54 1.04 -38.15
CA VAL A 209 7.83 1.69 -38.46
C VAL A 209 7.63 3.19 -38.70
N ALA A 210 6.64 3.58 -39.50
CA ALA A 210 6.35 4.99 -39.78
C ALA A 210 5.87 5.76 -38.54
N GLU A 211 5.13 5.12 -37.63
CA GLU A 211 4.75 5.70 -36.34
C GLU A 211 5.95 5.84 -35.39
N ALA A 212 6.84 4.84 -35.35
CA ALA A 212 8.06 4.91 -34.56
C ALA A 212 9.01 6.02 -35.05
N GLU A 213 9.18 6.16 -36.37
CA GLU A 213 10.01 7.22 -36.97
C GLU A 213 9.47 8.63 -36.68
N LYS A 214 8.15 8.83 -36.72
CA LYS A 214 7.50 10.09 -36.28
C LYS A 214 7.74 10.40 -34.80
N HIS A 215 7.77 9.39 -33.94
CA HIS A 215 8.08 9.57 -32.53
C HIS A 215 9.59 9.77 -32.26
N GLN A 216 10.45 9.34 -33.19
CA GLN A 216 11.91 9.45 -33.09
C GLN A 216 12.43 10.83 -33.51
N GLU A 217 11.81 11.48 -34.50
CA GLU A 217 12.13 12.88 -34.88
C GLU A 217 11.82 13.90 -33.76
N LEU A 218 10.92 13.57 -32.83
CA LEU A 218 10.59 14.36 -31.64
C LEU A 218 11.48 14.03 -30.42
N GLY A 219 12.50 13.18 -30.60
CA GLY A 219 13.25 12.54 -29.52
C GLY A 219 14.62 13.15 -29.26
N PHE A 220 14.82 13.66 -28.04
CA PHE A 220 16.08 14.08 -27.40
C PHE A 220 16.80 15.32 -27.97
N THR A 221 16.87 15.52 -29.29
CA THR A 221 17.50 16.71 -29.90
C THR A 221 16.62 17.96 -29.80
N ASP A 222 15.31 17.83 -29.98
CA ASP A 222 14.34 18.94 -29.79
C ASP A 222 14.11 19.24 -28.28
N LEU A 223 14.37 18.26 -27.41
CA LEU A 223 14.32 18.37 -25.94
C LEU A 223 15.39 19.33 -25.39
N LEU A 224 16.59 19.30 -25.97
CA LEU A 224 17.69 20.19 -25.62
C LEU A 224 17.58 21.56 -26.30
N ALA A 225 16.95 21.63 -27.48
CA ALA A 225 16.82 22.86 -28.26
C ALA A 225 15.74 23.82 -27.74
N ARG A 226 14.74 23.33 -26.99
CA ARG A 226 13.59 24.13 -26.52
C ARG A 226 13.46 24.13 -25.00
N GLY A 227 14.48 24.63 -24.30
CA GLY A 227 14.54 24.72 -22.83
C GLY A 227 13.51 25.65 -22.15
N ARG A 228 12.43 26.04 -22.82
CA ARG A 228 11.40 26.93 -22.25
C ARG A 228 9.96 26.51 -22.55
N ASP A 229 9.72 25.82 -23.67
CA ASP A 229 8.38 25.39 -24.09
C ASP A 229 8.02 23.96 -23.61
N TYR A 230 8.97 23.25 -22.99
CA TYR A 230 8.78 21.87 -22.51
C TYR A 230 7.96 21.75 -21.22
N ILE A 231 7.75 22.86 -20.49
CA ILE A 231 6.94 22.84 -19.25
C ILE A 231 5.45 22.56 -19.57
N THR A 232 4.97 22.86 -20.77
CA THR A 232 3.58 22.62 -21.19
C THR A 232 3.35 21.29 -21.90
N GLY A 233 4.40 20.59 -22.37
CA GLY A 233 4.29 19.28 -23.03
C GLY A 233 4.56 18.07 -22.13
N LEU A 234 5.22 18.28 -20.99
CA LEU A 234 5.40 17.28 -19.93
C LEU A 234 4.10 16.92 -19.22
N THR A 235 3.13 17.83 -19.18
CA THR A 235 1.85 17.63 -18.49
C THR A 235 0.99 16.53 -19.12
N ASP A 236 1.11 16.28 -20.44
CA ASP A 236 0.31 15.26 -21.12
C ASP A 236 0.87 13.84 -20.98
N LYS A 237 2.21 13.68 -20.85
CA LYS A 237 2.85 12.35 -20.67
C LYS A 237 2.80 11.83 -19.24
N PHE A 238 2.48 12.70 -18.29
CA PHE A 238 2.38 12.37 -16.89
C PHE A 238 0.91 12.33 -16.40
N SER A 239 -0.08 12.61 -17.26
CA SER A 239 -1.48 12.61 -16.84
C SER A 239 -1.96 11.19 -16.46
N PRO A 240 -2.65 11.00 -15.33
CA PRO A 240 -3.31 9.74 -15.02
C PRO A 240 -4.41 9.56 -16.05
N SER A 241 -4.28 8.51 -16.87
CA SER A 241 -5.23 8.08 -17.91
C SER A 241 -6.63 8.67 -17.71
N ASN A 242 -6.94 9.76 -18.40
CA ASN A 242 -8.28 10.30 -18.41
C ASN A 242 -8.79 10.46 -19.83
N LYS A 243 -9.89 9.74 -20.07
CA LYS A 243 -10.71 9.77 -21.28
C LYS A 243 -10.96 11.22 -21.69
N THR A 244 -10.42 11.61 -22.84
CA THR A 244 -10.91 12.78 -23.58
C THR A 244 -11.20 12.32 -25.00
N GLY A 245 -12.49 12.29 -25.36
CA GLY A 245 -12.96 12.18 -26.74
C GLY A 245 -12.62 10.88 -27.49
N GLY A 246 -13.35 9.79 -27.23
CA GLY A 246 -13.59 8.71 -28.20
C GLY A 246 -12.40 7.86 -28.69
N HIS A 247 -11.16 8.21 -28.40
CA HIS A 247 -9.97 7.49 -28.82
C HIS A 247 -9.13 7.08 -27.60
N ILE A 248 -9.05 5.76 -27.38
CA ILE A 248 -8.17 5.14 -26.39
C ILE A 248 -6.73 5.34 -26.90
N ASN A 249 -5.91 6.10 -26.18
CA ASN A 249 -4.48 6.20 -26.48
C ASN A 249 -3.85 4.81 -26.24
N PRO A 250 -3.33 4.11 -27.27
CA PRO A 250 -3.00 2.69 -27.16
C PRO A 250 -1.70 2.42 -26.38
N ASN A 251 -0.86 3.42 -26.17
CA ASN A 251 0.44 3.25 -25.54
C ASN A 251 0.42 3.71 -24.07
N PRO A 252 0.77 2.84 -23.11
CA PRO A 252 0.81 3.20 -21.70
C PRO A 252 1.94 4.23 -21.46
N GLY A 253 1.64 5.26 -20.67
CA GLY A 253 2.64 6.24 -20.23
C GLY A 253 3.71 5.62 -19.33
N MET A 254 4.88 6.24 -19.24
CA MET A 254 6.04 5.70 -18.50
C MET A 254 5.73 5.44 -17.02
N LEU A 255 4.99 6.34 -16.37
CA LEU A 255 4.55 6.14 -14.99
C LEU A 255 3.61 4.93 -14.84
N ALA A 256 2.64 4.79 -15.76
CA ALA A 256 1.72 3.66 -15.74
C ALA A 256 2.47 2.32 -15.93
N VAL A 257 3.47 2.29 -16.82
CA VAL A 257 4.34 1.11 -17.01
C VAL A 257 5.13 0.80 -15.75
N MET A 258 5.75 1.80 -15.12
CA MET A 258 6.52 1.60 -13.89
C MET A 258 5.63 1.11 -12.74
N SER A 259 4.51 1.78 -12.46
CA SER A 259 3.58 1.38 -11.39
C SER A 259 3.01 -0.02 -11.62
N GLN A 260 2.61 -0.34 -12.86
CA GLN A 260 2.09 -1.67 -13.20
C GLN A 260 3.16 -2.76 -13.07
N SER A 261 4.42 -2.46 -13.46
CA SER A 261 5.53 -3.40 -13.32
C SER A 261 5.88 -3.63 -11.85
N MET A 262 5.90 -2.58 -11.04
CA MET A 262 6.14 -2.65 -9.61
C MET A 262 5.08 -3.52 -8.93
N GLU A 263 3.80 -3.28 -9.23
CA GLU A 263 2.71 -4.07 -8.66
C GLU A 263 2.80 -5.56 -9.04
N ILE A 264 3.21 -5.90 -10.27
CA ILE A 264 3.44 -7.30 -10.67
C ILE A 264 4.56 -7.93 -9.83
N LEU A 265 5.66 -7.20 -9.62
CA LEU A 265 6.79 -7.67 -8.82
C LEU A 265 6.41 -7.84 -7.35
N GLU A 266 5.73 -6.85 -6.77
CA GLU A 266 5.24 -6.90 -5.39
C GLU A 266 4.29 -8.09 -5.18
N GLN A 267 3.37 -8.35 -6.12
CA GLN A 267 2.45 -9.48 -6.01
C GLN A 267 3.16 -10.84 -6.09
N ARG A 268 4.15 -10.98 -6.98
CA ARG A 268 4.96 -12.21 -7.08
C ARG A 268 5.79 -12.42 -5.82
N HIS A 269 6.43 -11.35 -5.34
CA HIS A 269 7.27 -11.36 -4.14
C HIS A 269 6.46 -11.66 -2.88
N LYS A 270 5.32 -10.99 -2.71
CA LYS A 270 4.33 -11.28 -1.65
C LYS A 270 3.97 -12.75 -1.61
N ARG A 271 3.60 -13.33 -2.76
CA ARG A 271 3.20 -14.74 -2.83
C ARG A 271 4.33 -15.66 -2.41
N ALA A 272 5.58 -15.36 -2.79
CA ALA A 272 6.74 -16.12 -2.34
C ALA A 272 6.93 -16.01 -0.81
N ARG A 273 6.82 -14.80 -0.24
CA ARG A 273 6.91 -14.57 1.21
C ARG A 273 5.82 -15.29 2.00
N LEU A 274 4.56 -15.20 1.60
CA LEU A 274 3.45 -15.90 2.26
C LEU A 274 3.56 -17.43 2.19
N MET A 275 4.27 -17.97 1.19
CA MET A 275 4.57 -19.41 1.12
C MET A 275 5.72 -19.80 2.05
N GLY A 276 6.72 -18.93 2.24
CA GLY A 276 7.84 -19.17 3.15
C GLY A 276 7.49 -18.97 4.62
N ASP A 277 6.74 -17.90 4.90
CA ASP A 277 6.27 -17.51 6.22
C ASP A 277 4.73 -17.42 6.21
N PRO A 278 4.02 -18.57 6.23
CA PRO A 278 2.56 -18.56 6.21
C PRO A 278 2.00 -18.00 7.51
N PRO A 279 0.97 -17.15 7.46
CA PRO A 279 0.21 -16.75 8.63
C PRO A 279 -0.70 -17.90 9.08
N ASP A 280 -1.14 -17.87 10.33
CA ASP A 280 -2.10 -18.84 10.87
C ASP A 280 -3.49 -18.61 10.27
N ILE A 281 -3.86 -17.34 10.09
CA ILE A 281 -5.08 -16.91 9.41
C ILE A 281 -4.73 -15.84 8.37
N CYS A 282 -5.22 -15.99 7.14
CA CYS A 282 -5.10 -14.96 6.11
C CYS A 282 -6.49 -14.45 5.72
N ILE A 283 -6.75 -13.17 6.01
CA ILE A 283 -7.97 -12.47 5.63
C ILE A 283 -7.72 -11.76 4.30
N VAL A 284 -8.59 -12.02 3.33
CA VAL A 284 -8.45 -11.51 1.97
C VAL A 284 -9.76 -10.83 1.55
N PRO A 285 -9.87 -9.50 1.72
CA PRO A 285 -11.07 -8.77 1.30
C PRO A 285 -11.25 -8.73 -0.23
N ASP A 286 -12.51 -8.77 -0.69
CA ASP A 286 -12.83 -8.61 -2.12
C ASP A 286 -12.80 -7.13 -2.52
N LEU A 287 -11.64 -6.69 -3.01
CA LEU A 287 -11.35 -5.32 -3.42
C LEU A 287 -11.07 -5.23 -4.92
N GLY A 288 -11.57 -6.19 -5.70
CA GLY A 288 -11.28 -6.30 -7.14
C GLY A 288 -11.75 -5.09 -7.94
N ASP A 289 -12.81 -4.44 -7.47
CA ASP A 289 -13.43 -3.31 -8.17
C ASP A 289 -12.78 -1.97 -7.81
N ILE A 290 -11.92 -1.89 -6.79
CA ILE A 290 -11.31 -0.64 -6.30
C ILE A 290 -9.92 -0.44 -6.92
N GLY A 291 -9.71 0.72 -7.55
CA GLY A 291 -8.42 1.14 -8.09
C GLY A 291 -7.43 1.60 -7.02
N THR A 292 -6.13 1.57 -7.32
CA THR A 292 -5.05 1.93 -6.38
C THR A 292 -5.11 3.37 -5.89
N MET A 293 -5.69 4.28 -6.67
CA MET A 293 -5.82 5.72 -6.36
C MET A 293 -7.26 6.13 -6.01
N GLU A 294 -8.18 5.19 -5.84
CA GLU A 294 -9.60 5.47 -5.54
C GLU A 294 -9.87 5.65 -4.04
N PHE A 295 -9.14 6.55 -3.38
CA PHE A 295 -9.23 6.75 -1.92
C PHE A 295 -10.61 7.21 -1.41
N HIS A 296 -11.46 7.73 -2.30
CA HIS A 296 -12.83 8.16 -1.98
C HIS A 296 -13.79 6.99 -1.74
N ARG A 297 -13.45 5.76 -2.15
CA ARG A 297 -14.28 4.56 -1.98
C ARG A 297 -14.03 3.86 -0.63
N ALA A 298 -13.76 4.66 0.41
CA ALA A 298 -13.42 4.16 1.74
C ALA A 298 -14.56 3.31 2.33
N GLU A 299 -15.81 3.73 2.18
CA GLU A 299 -16.98 3.00 2.67
C GLU A 299 -17.08 1.59 2.09
N GLU A 300 -16.89 1.44 0.77
CA GLU A 300 -16.91 0.13 0.10
C GLU A 300 -15.75 -0.76 0.55
N ALA A 301 -14.55 -0.19 0.70
CA ALA A 301 -13.38 -0.93 1.17
C ALA A 301 -13.55 -1.42 2.61
N ILE A 302 -14.05 -0.56 3.52
CA ILE A 302 -14.32 -0.92 4.92
C ILE A 302 -15.37 -2.04 4.98
N ALA A 303 -16.48 -1.91 4.24
CA ALA A 303 -17.51 -2.96 4.20
C ALA A 303 -16.96 -4.30 3.69
N ALA A 304 -16.11 -4.28 2.65
CA ALA A 304 -15.45 -5.48 2.15
C ALA A 304 -14.51 -6.12 3.17
N GLY A 305 -13.80 -5.30 3.98
CA GLY A 305 -12.97 -5.77 5.09
C GLY A 305 -13.77 -6.49 6.18
N GLU A 306 -14.90 -5.90 6.61
CA GLU A 306 -15.79 -6.54 7.59
C GLU A 306 -16.35 -7.87 7.07
N ALA A 307 -16.86 -7.88 5.84
CA ALA A 307 -17.39 -9.08 5.20
C ALA A 307 -16.33 -10.19 5.05
N ALA A 308 -15.06 -9.84 4.83
CA ALA A 308 -13.96 -10.79 4.75
C ALA A 308 -13.71 -11.50 6.08
N VAL A 309 -13.84 -10.79 7.21
CA VAL A 309 -13.74 -11.38 8.54
C VAL A 309 -14.88 -12.38 8.77
N GLU A 310 -16.11 -12.00 8.42
CA GLU A 310 -17.28 -12.88 8.55
C GLU A 310 -17.10 -14.20 7.78
N GLN A 311 -16.52 -14.13 6.58
CA GLN A 311 -16.26 -15.32 5.74
C GLN A 311 -15.28 -16.29 6.39
N VAL A 312 -14.26 -15.78 7.10
CA VAL A 312 -13.24 -16.62 7.76
C VAL A 312 -13.44 -16.75 9.27
N ALA A 313 -14.57 -16.28 9.81
CA ALA A 313 -14.85 -16.26 11.24
C ALA A 313 -14.67 -17.65 11.88
N HIS A 314 -15.15 -18.70 11.21
CA HIS A 314 -14.99 -20.09 11.64
C HIS A 314 -13.51 -20.52 11.76
N LEU A 315 -12.62 -20.02 10.90
CA LEU A 315 -11.18 -20.31 10.98
C LEU A 315 -10.53 -19.56 12.15
N ILE A 316 -10.94 -18.30 12.37
CA ILE A 316 -10.46 -17.49 13.49
C ILE A 316 -10.87 -18.14 14.81
N GLU A 317 -12.13 -18.54 14.96
CA GLU A 317 -12.63 -19.23 16.14
C GLU A 317 -11.92 -20.57 16.36
N ALA A 318 -11.70 -21.36 15.30
CA ALA A 318 -10.99 -22.62 15.39
C ALA A 318 -9.53 -22.45 15.83
N ALA A 319 -8.84 -21.41 15.36
CA ALA A 319 -7.47 -21.10 15.76
C ALA A 319 -7.37 -20.64 17.23
N LEU A 320 -8.40 -19.94 17.73
CA LEU A 320 -8.44 -19.44 19.10
C LEU A 320 -9.00 -20.45 20.10
N ALA A 321 -9.75 -21.47 19.65
CA ALA A 321 -10.37 -22.48 20.50
C ALA A 321 -9.42 -23.19 21.48
N PRO A 322 -8.16 -23.52 21.13
CA PRO A 322 -7.22 -24.15 22.07
C PRO A 322 -6.81 -23.26 23.25
N TYR A 323 -7.10 -21.95 23.19
CA TYR A 323 -6.65 -20.94 24.15
C TYR A 323 -7.80 -20.32 24.95
N ARG A 324 -9.04 -20.79 24.76
CA ARG A 324 -10.23 -20.43 25.55
C ARG A 324 -10.49 -21.48 26.62
#